data_AF-A0A7W7ICU3-F1
#
_entry.id   AF-A0A7W7ICU3-F1
#
_cell.length_a   1.000
_cell.length_b   1.000
_cell.length_c   1.000
_cell.angle_alpha   90.00
_cell.angle_beta   90.00
_cell.angle_gamma   90.00
#
_symmetry.space_group_name_H-M   'P 1'
#
loop_
_entity.id
_entity.type
_entity.pdbx_description
1 polymer ?
#
loop_
_entity_poly.entity_id
_entity_poly.type
_entity_poly.pdbx_seq_one_letter_code
_entity_poly.pdbx_strand_id
1 'polypeptide(L)'
;MGDIRNLPTLYDDCMNQTGQGTMRMIRTGPRKSTTADPMSAAATEIRTAIRKVLASWASLVADERRLQRPPRDIRALAQFLCRHAEWLAAHPAAAEIVDEIGDLTRAARKTAYSKGGGRVPVGSCPTCSGELVAHMRRREDALPAEIVCTTYPDHRWPATRWATLARQIQGR
;
A
#
# COMPACT_ATOMS: atom_id res chain seq x y z
N MET A 1 1.44 12.49 4.00
CA MET A 1 0.65 11.76 5.04
C MET A 1 -0.49 10.92 4.43
N GLY A 2 -0.75 11.03 3.13
CA GLY A 2 -1.68 10.15 2.44
C GLY A 2 -1.24 8.68 2.46
N ASP A 3 0.06 8.42 2.61
CA ASP A 3 0.62 7.07 2.71
C ASP A 3 0.07 6.26 3.91
N ILE A 4 -0.07 6.86 5.11
CA ILE A 4 -0.65 6.19 6.29
C ILE A 4 -2.08 5.71 6.00
N ARG A 5 -2.87 6.53 5.29
CA ARG A 5 -4.25 6.20 4.92
C ARG A 5 -4.33 5.06 3.91
N ASN A 6 -3.27 4.83 3.12
CA ASN A 6 -3.24 3.77 2.11
C ASN A 6 -2.77 2.42 2.64
N LEU A 7 -2.02 2.41 3.74
CA LEU A 7 -1.43 1.19 4.28
C LEU A 7 -2.44 0.08 4.59
N PRO A 8 -3.66 0.35 5.12
CA PRO A 8 -4.66 -0.70 5.31
C PRO A 8 -5.07 -1.39 4.00
N THR A 9 -5.25 -0.64 2.91
CA THR A 9 -5.59 -1.20 1.60
C THR A 9 -4.46 -2.07 1.06
N LEU A 10 -3.22 -1.57 1.11
CA LEU A 10 -2.05 -2.34 0.66
C LEU A 10 -1.81 -3.60 1.51
N TYR A 11 -2.09 -3.52 2.81
CA TYR A 11 -2.03 -4.66 3.72
C TYR A 11 -3.04 -5.74 3.31
N ASP A 12 -4.28 -5.36 3.00
CA ASP A 12 -5.35 -6.28 2.55
C ASP A 12 -5.04 -6.86 1.14
N ASP A 13 -4.48 -6.05 0.24
CA ASP A 13 -4.07 -6.51 -1.09
C ASP A 13 -2.95 -7.57 -1.03
N CYS A 14 -2.07 -7.47 -0.03
CA CYS A 14 -1.08 -8.52 0.24
C CYS A 14 -1.73 -9.81 0.76
N MET A 15 -2.87 -9.77 1.48
CA MET A 15 -3.60 -10.98 1.90
C MET A 15 -4.21 -11.72 0.73
N ASN A 16 -4.87 -10.98 -0.16
CA ASN A 16 -5.61 -11.55 -1.27
C ASN A 16 -4.69 -12.33 -2.22
N GLN A 17 -3.40 -12.00 -2.24
CA GLN A 17 -2.39 -12.75 -3.00
C GLN A 17 -1.95 -14.05 -2.34
N THR A 18 -1.87 -14.09 -1.01
CA THR A 18 -1.55 -15.33 -0.27
C THR A 18 -2.66 -16.39 -0.44
N GLY A 19 -3.92 -15.97 -0.68
CA GLY A 19 -5.06 -16.85 -0.91
C GLY A 19 -5.23 -17.38 -2.34
N GLN A 20 -4.53 -16.80 -3.34
CA GLN A 20 -4.69 -17.15 -4.77
C GLN A 20 -3.67 -18.21 -5.26
N GLY A 21 -3.14 -19.02 -4.35
CA GLY A 21 -2.36 -20.21 -4.69
C GLY A 21 -3.23 -21.27 -5.39
N THR A 22 -3.30 -21.21 -6.72
CA THR A 22 -3.78 -22.25 -7.65
C THR A 22 -5.23 -22.75 -7.46
N MET A 23 -6.19 -22.10 -8.12
CA MET A 23 -7.38 -22.80 -8.61
C MET A 23 -7.17 -23.16 -10.08
N ARG A 24 -6.52 -24.30 -10.31
CA ARG A 24 -6.41 -24.93 -11.64
C ARG A 24 -7.36 -26.12 -11.64
N MET A 25 -8.24 -26.19 -12.64
CA MET A 25 -9.28 -27.21 -12.80
C MET A 25 -8.84 -28.62 -12.39
N ILE A 26 -9.79 -29.31 -11.75
CA ILE A 26 -9.73 -30.66 -11.18
C ILE A 26 -8.98 -31.66 -12.08
N ARG A 27 -7.84 -32.16 -11.58
CA ARG A 27 -7.36 -33.52 -11.89
C ARG A 27 -7.10 -34.22 -10.56
N THR A 28 -7.87 -35.27 -10.31
CA THR A 28 -7.77 -36.17 -9.17
C THR A 28 -6.39 -36.82 -9.10
N GLY A 29 -5.62 -36.47 -8.08
CA GLY A 29 -4.35 -37.12 -7.74
C GLY A 29 -3.74 -36.46 -6.50
N PRO A 30 -3.28 -37.22 -5.50
CA PRO A 30 -2.80 -36.63 -4.25
C PRO A 30 -1.40 -36.05 -4.48
N ARG A 31 -1.24 -34.74 -4.35
CA ARG A 31 0.08 -34.13 -4.12
C ARG A 31 0.05 -33.17 -2.95
N LYS A 32 0.73 -33.57 -1.87
CA LYS A 32 1.35 -32.68 -0.90
C LYS A 32 2.27 -31.72 -1.66
N SER A 33 1.90 -30.44 -1.73
CA SER A 33 2.82 -29.36 -2.13
C SER A 33 3.13 -28.50 -0.91
N THR A 34 4.07 -28.95 -0.09
CA THR A 34 4.59 -28.24 1.08
C THR A 34 5.86 -27.46 0.71
N THR A 35 5.76 -26.59 -0.30
CA THR A 35 6.77 -25.55 -0.55
C THR A 35 6.03 -24.23 -0.60
N ALA A 36 6.18 -23.44 0.46
CA ALA A 36 5.62 -22.09 0.53
C ALA A 36 6.10 -21.29 -0.70
N ASP A 37 5.15 -20.70 -1.43
CA ASP A 37 5.47 -19.80 -2.54
C ASP A 37 6.32 -18.64 -1.98
N PRO A 38 7.54 -18.37 -2.49
CA PRO A 38 8.36 -17.25 -2.05
C PRO A 38 7.62 -15.90 -2.03
N MET A 39 6.60 -15.74 -2.88
CA MET A 39 5.76 -14.55 -2.89
C MET A 39 4.82 -14.46 -1.67
N SER A 40 4.26 -15.59 -1.23
CA SER A 40 3.44 -15.67 -0.01
C SER A 40 4.28 -15.38 1.24
N ALA A 41 5.56 -15.78 1.23
CA ALA A 41 6.51 -15.45 2.28
C ALA A 41 6.82 -13.95 2.30
N ALA A 42 7.12 -13.34 1.15
CA ALA A 42 7.34 -11.90 1.03
C ALA A 42 6.10 -11.07 1.42
N ALA A 43 4.90 -11.53 1.06
CA ALA A 43 3.63 -10.90 1.46
C ALA A 43 3.39 -10.99 2.98
N THR A 44 3.74 -12.11 3.60
CA THR A 44 3.64 -12.29 5.05
C THR A 44 4.65 -11.42 5.81
N GLU A 45 5.87 -11.34 5.29
CA GLU A 45 6.94 -10.52 5.84
C GLU A 45 6.58 -9.03 5.80
N ILE A 46 6.15 -8.52 4.64
CA ILE A 46 5.80 -7.10 4.52
C ILE A 46 4.61 -6.73 5.40
N ARG A 47 3.61 -7.62 5.54
CA ARG A 47 2.48 -7.41 6.47
C ARG A 47 2.93 -7.34 7.92
N THR A 48 3.88 -8.20 8.30
CA THR A 48 4.45 -8.20 9.65
C THR A 48 5.22 -6.91 9.91
N ALA A 49 6.00 -6.45 8.94
CA ALA A 49 6.74 -5.19 9.02
C ALA A 49 5.79 -3.98 9.15
N ILE A 50 4.76 -3.88 8.30
CA ILE A 50 3.76 -2.79 8.37
C ILE A 50 3.12 -2.74 9.76
N ARG A 51 2.62 -3.88 10.26
CA ARG A 51 1.98 -3.91 11.59
C ARG A 51 2.95 -3.51 12.70
N LYS A 52 4.20 -3.98 12.64
CA LYS A 52 5.22 -3.67 13.65
C LYS A 52 5.53 -2.17 13.69
N VAL A 53 5.78 -1.56 12.53
CA VAL A 53 6.08 -0.13 12.42
C VAL A 53 4.91 0.72 12.87
N LEU A 54 3.68 0.46 12.38
CA LEU A 54 2.52 1.23 12.84
C LEU A 54 2.25 1.07 14.34
N ALA A 55 2.45 -0.12 14.90
CA ALA A 55 2.33 -0.34 16.34
C ALA A 55 3.42 0.40 17.14
N SER A 56 4.64 0.50 16.61
CA SER A 56 5.75 1.25 17.21
C SER A 56 5.40 2.74 17.29
N TRP A 57 5.04 3.34 16.15
CA TRP A 57 4.64 4.75 16.11
C TRP A 57 3.39 5.04 16.94
N ALA A 58 2.40 4.13 16.95
CA ALA A 58 1.22 4.30 17.79
C ALA A 58 1.55 4.23 19.28
N SER A 59 2.54 3.41 19.67
CA SER A 59 3.02 3.33 21.05
C SER A 59 3.77 4.61 21.44
N LEU A 60 4.64 5.13 20.58
CA LEU A 60 5.33 6.41 20.81
C LEU A 60 4.32 7.55 21.05
N VAL A 61 3.34 7.71 20.15
CA VAL A 61 2.29 8.72 20.29
C VAL A 61 1.49 8.52 21.58
N ALA A 62 1.15 7.27 21.92
CA ALA A 62 0.39 6.98 23.13
C ALA A 62 1.18 7.29 24.41
N ASP A 63 2.46 6.94 24.44
CA ASP A 63 3.31 7.09 25.61
C ASP A 63 3.63 8.57 25.85
N GLU A 64 4.05 9.31 24.83
CA GLU A 64 4.41 10.72 24.98
C GLU A 64 3.20 11.63 25.23
N ARG A 65 2.05 11.29 24.64
CA ARG A 65 0.81 12.05 24.84
C ARG A 65 -0.05 11.51 25.97
N ARG A 66 0.39 10.46 26.67
CA ARG A 66 -0.32 9.80 27.77
C ARG A 66 -1.74 9.36 27.39
N LEU A 67 -1.89 8.79 26.21
CA LEU A 67 -3.16 8.29 25.66
C LEU A 67 -3.28 6.78 25.83
N GLN A 68 -4.52 6.27 25.72
CA GLN A 68 -4.75 4.84 25.60
C GLN A 68 -4.22 4.32 24.27
N ARG A 69 -3.47 3.21 24.30
CA ARG A 69 -2.93 2.57 23.09
C ARG A 69 -4.08 1.99 22.26
N PRO A 70 -4.08 2.18 20.93
CA PRO A 70 -5.09 1.58 20.07
C PRO A 70 -4.92 0.04 20.00
N PRO A 71 -5.98 -0.68 19.62
CA PRO A 71 -5.87 -2.09 19.25
C PRO A 71 -4.78 -2.34 18.18
N ARG A 72 -4.17 -3.54 18.21
CA ARG A 72 -3.07 -3.91 17.29
C ARG A 72 -3.53 -4.39 15.90
N ASP A 73 -4.75 -4.07 15.49
CA ASP A 73 -5.20 -4.28 14.13
C ASP A 73 -4.79 -3.10 13.23
N ILE A 74 -4.58 -3.37 11.94
CA ILE A 74 -4.01 -2.41 11.00
C ILE A 74 -4.88 -1.15 10.83
N ARG A 75 -6.21 -1.29 10.89
CA ARG A 75 -7.14 -0.19 10.64
C ARG A 75 -7.18 0.74 11.84
N ALA A 76 -7.25 0.20 13.06
CA ALA A 76 -7.20 0.98 14.28
C ALA A 76 -5.87 1.73 14.43
N LEU A 77 -4.74 1.07 14.12
CA LEU A 77 -3.42 1.69 14.14
C LEU A 77 -3.33 2.86 13.15
N ALA A 78 -3.71 2.66 11.89
CA ALA A 78 -3.67 3.70 10.87
C ALA A 78 -4.60 4.88 11.21
N GLN A 79 -5.81 4.61 11.71
CA GLN A 79 -6.75 5.65 12.14
C GLN A 79 -6.20 6.45 13.32
N PHE A 80 -5.62 5.79 14.32
CA PHE A 80 -5.03 6.43 15.48
C PHE A 80 -3.91 7.39 15.07
N LEU A 81 -2.99 6.93 14.22
CA LEU A 81 -1.90 7.76 13.71
C LEU A 81 -2.43 8.93 12.88
N CYS A 82 -3.41 8.71 12.00
CA CYS A 82 -4.03 9.78 11.22
C CYS A 82 -4.68 10.86 12.09
N ARG A 83 -5.27 10.51 13.23
CA ARG A 83 -5.86 11.48 14.18
C ARG A 83 -4.80 12.32 14.90
N HIS A 84 -3.54 11.88 14.92
CA HIS A 84 -2.47 12.51 15.69
C HIS A 84 -1.34 13.00 14.80
N ALA A 85 -1.69 13.27 13.56
CA ALA A 85 -0.70 13.38 12.53
C ALA A 85 -0.14 14.79 12.39
N GLU A 86 -0.89 15.81 12.80
CA GLU A 86 -0.36 17.16 13.06
C GLU A 86 0.66 17.15 14.19
N TRP A 87 0.39 16.41 15.26
CA TRP A 87 1.33 16.23 16.37
C TRP A 87 2.61 15.51 15.90
N LEU A 88 2.46 14.43 15.13
CA LEU A 88 3.60 13.71 14.52
C LEU A 88 4.40 14.60 13.57
N ALA A 89 3.76 15.49 12.83
CA ALA A 89 4.44 16.43 11.92
C ALA A 89 5.28 17.48 12.67
N ALA A 90 4.89 17.82 13.91
CA ALA A 90 5.64 18.73 14.78
C ALA A 90 6.67 18.01 15.67
N HIS A 91 6.68 16.67 15.68
CA HIS A 91 7.57 15.86 16.50
C HIS A 91 9.00 15.88 15.93
N PRO A 92 10.07 15.85 16.74
CA PRO A 92 11.45 15.82 16.25
C PRO A 92 11.76 14.67 15.28
N ALA A 93 11.07 13.53 15.44
CA ALA A 93 11.19 12.36 14.56
C ALA A 93 10.24 12.38 13.34
N ALA A 94 9.69 13.54 12.96
CA ALA A 94 8.75 13.66 11.83
C ALA A 94 9.32 13.13 10.50
N ALA A 95 10.62 13.35 10.24
CA ALA A 95 11.27 12.84 9.04
C ALA A 95 11.34 11.30 9.04
N GLU A 96 11.69 10.70 10.18
CA GLU A 96 11.83 9.25 10.33
C GLU A 96 10.50 8.51 10.07
N ILE A 97 9.38 9.00 10.63
CA ILE A 97 8.08 8.38 10.36
C ILE A 97 7.68 8.50 8.88
N VAL A 98 8.01 9.61 8.22
CA VAL A 98 7.73 9.79 6.78
C VAL A 98 8.53 8.80 5.95
N ASP A 99 9.82 8.66 6.25
CA ASP A 99 10.71 7.75 5.53
C ASP A 99 10.32 6.28 5.75
N GLU A 100 10.12 5.86 6.99
CA GLU A 100 9.72 4.48 7.31
C GLU A 100 8.39 4.09 6.66
N ILE A 101 7.39 4.98 6.73
CA ILE A 101 6.08 4.73 6.13
C ILE A 101 6.18 4.74 4.60
N GLY A 102 7.00 5.63 4.03
CA GLY A 102 7.27 5.68 2.60
C GLY A 102 7.92 4.40 2.08
N ASP A 103 8.93 3.89 2.78
CA ASP A 103 9.63 2.65 2.44
C ASP A 103 8.72 1.43 2.52
N LEU A 104 7.94 1.31 3.59
CA LEU A 104 6.96 0.24 3.72
C LEU A 104 5.90 0.31 2.63
N THR A 105 5.43 1.51 2.26
CA THR A 105 4.45 1.69 1.19
C THR A 105 5.03 1.26 -0.17
N ARG A 106 6.29 1.63 -0.46
CA ARG A 106 7.01 1.20 -1.68
C ARG A 106 7.18 -0.32 -1.73
N ALA A 107 7.63 -0.92 -0.63
CA ALA A 107 7.84 -2.36 -0.53
C ALA A 107 6.51 -3.13 -0.64
N ALA A 108 5.45 -2.65 0.03
CA ALA A 108 4.11 -3.23 -0.05
C ALA A 108 3.56 -3.18 -1.47
N ARG A 109 3.70 -2.05 -2.17
CA ARG A 109 3.32 -1.94 -3.59
C ARG A 109 4.11 -2.89 -4.46
N LYS A 110 5.43 -2.98 -4.27
CA LYS A 110 6.28 -3.91 -5.02
C LYS A 110 5.75 -5.33 -4.83
N THR A 111 5.60 -5.79 -3.61
CA THR A 111 5.09 -7.13 -3.30
C THR A 111 3.70 -7.34 -3.87
N ALA A 112 2.80 -6.36 -3.71
CA ALA A 112 1.42 -6.49 -4.12
C ALA A 112 1.21 -6.51 -5.64
N TYR A 113 2.17 -6.00 -6.42
CA TYR A 113 2.06 -5.87 -7.88
C TYR A 113 3.17 -6.59 -8.64
N SER A 114 3.91 -7.51 -8.00
CA SER A 114 5.11 -8.14 -8.57
C SER A 114 4.85 -9.14 -9.71
N LYS A 115 3.63 -9.64 -9.93
CA LYS A 115 3.34 -10.56 -11.06
C LYS A 115 1.98 -10.32 -11.71
N GLY A 116 2.00 -9.91 -12.97
CA GLY A 116 0.84 -10.00 -13.89
C GLY A 116 -0.08 -8.79 -13.97
N GLY A 117 0.21 -7.74 -13.19
CA GLY A 117 -0.37 -6.42 -13.32
C GLY A 117 0.58 -5.48 -14.05
N GLY A 118 0.34 -5.21 -15.33
CA GLY A 118 1.20 -4.31 -16.10
C GLY A 118 1.28 -2.93 -15.44
N ARG A 119 2.51 -2.45 -15.19
CA ARG A 119 2.75 -1.03 -14.96
C ARG A 119 2.66 -0.35 -16.32
N VAL A 120 1.68 0.52 -16.52
CA VAL A 120 1.54 1.26 -17.77
C VAL A 120 1.88 2.72 -17.51
N PRO A 121 2.89 3.29 -18.21
CA PRO A 121 3.13 4.72 -18.15
C PRO A 121 1.91 5.46 -18.72
N VAL A 122 1.39 6.42 -17.95
CA VAL A 122 0.19 7.19 -18.30
C VAL A 122 0.55 8.55 -18.88
N GLY A 123 1.64 9.15 -18.42
CA GLY A 123 2.08 10.48 -18.83
C GLY A 123 2.73 11.25 -17.68
N SER A 124 2.91 12.56 -17.84
CA SER A 124 3.48 13.40 -16.79
C SER A 124 2.50 13.70 -15.67
N CYS A 125 3.00 13.82 -14.45
CA CYS A 125 2.20 14.24 -13.30
C CYS A 125 1.76 15.70 -13.49
N PRO A 126 0.47 16.03 -13.27
CA PRO A 126 0.02 17.42 -13.36
C PRO A 126 0.49 18.29 -12.19
N THR A 127 0.98 17.68 -11.11
CA THR A 127 1.32 18.36 -9.85
C THR A 127 2.83 18.42 -9.59
N CYS A 128 3.66 17.71 -10.38
CA CYS A 128 5.12 17.76 -10.26
C CYS A 128 5.82 17.37 -11.57
N SER A 129 7.15 17.45 -11.62
CA SER A 129 7.98 16.99 -12.75
C SER A 129 8.08 15.46 -12.90
N GLY A 130 7.29 14.71 -12.13
CA GLY A 130 7.30 13.25 -12.13
C GLY A 130 6.46 12.64 -13.25
N GLU A 131 6.54 11.32 -13.37
CA GLU A 131 5.69 10.54 -14.30
C GLU A 131 4.57 9.83 -13.55
N LEU A 132 3.51 9.48 -14.24
CA LEU A 132 2.37 8.73 -13.74
C LEU A 132 2.42 7.30 -14.25
N VAL A 133 2.21 6.35 -13.35
CA VAL A 133 2.17 4.92 -13.66
C VAL A 133 0.86 4.33 -13.16
N ALA A 134 0.13 3.66 -14.05
CA ALA A 134 -1.04 2.86 -13.70
C ALA A 134 -0.59 1.47 -13.21
N HIS A 135 -1.12 1.03 -12.07
CA HIS A 135 -0.82 -0.28 -11.49
C HIS A 135 -1.96 -1.27 -11.75
N MET A 136 -1.94 -1.99 -12.87
CA MET A 136 -3.01 -2.95 -13.18
C MET A 136 -3.10 -4.10 -12.16
N ARG A 137 -4.31 -4.52 -11.79
CA ARG A 137 -4.54 -5.82 -11.12
C ARG A 137 -4.76 -6.91 -12.18
N ARG A 138 -4.54 -8.17 -11.83
CA ARG A 138 -4.71 -9.29 -12.77
C ARG A 138 -6.19 -9.44 -13.17
N ARG A 139 -6.36 -9.91 -14.41
CA ARG A 139 -7.52 -9.93 -15.33
C ARG A 139 -8.90 -10.41 -14.84
N GLU A 140 -9.11 -10.72 -13.56
CA GLU A 140 -10.38 -11.27 -13.05
C GLU A 140 -11.24 -10.24 -12.29
N ASP A 141 -10.64 -9.15 -11.81
CA ASP A 141 -11.38 -8.03 -11.22
C ASP A 141 -11.39 -6.84 -12.21
N ALA A 142 -12.58 -6.51 -12.72
CA ALA A 142 -12.80 -5.44 -13.71
C ALA A 142 -12.68 -4.00 -13.15
N LEU A 143 -12.10 -3.83 -11.95
CA LEU A 143 -11.99 -2.52 -11.28
C LEU A 143 -10.54 -2.01 -11.23
N PRO A 144 -10.27 -0.72 -11.51
CA PRO A 144 -8.90 -0.27 -11.75
C PRO A 144 -8.08 0.05 -10.48
N ALA A 145 -7.05 -0.74 -10.21
CA ALA A 145 -5.65 -0.41 -10.52
C ALA A 145 -5.16 1.06 -10.40
N GLU A 146 -5.01 1.65 -9.19
CA GLU A 146 -4.60 3.06 -8.98
C GLU A 146 -3.49 3.62 -9.91
N ILE A 147 -3.60 4.90 -10.30
CA ILE A 147 -2.52 5.66 -10.96
C ILE A 147 -1.76 6.45 -9.91
N VAL A 148 -0.44 6.34 -9.90
CA VAL A 148 0.41 7.01 -8.90
C VAL A 148 1.59 7.68 -9.59
N CYS A 149 2.03 8.81 -9.04
CA CYS A 149 3.25 9.46 -9.48
C CYS A 149 4.51 8.70 -9.03
N THR A 150 5.53 8.66 -9.88
CA THR A 150 6.85 8.09 -9.60
C THR A 150 7.66 8.89 -8.59
N THR A 151 7.41 10.20 -8.48
CA THR A 151 8.15 11.11 -7.59
C THR A 151 7.47 11.29 -6.25
N TYR A 152 6.17 11.56 -6.23
CA TYR A 152 5.42 11.82 -5.00
C TYR A 152 4.26 10.82 -4.82
N PRO A 153 4.33 9.90 -3.85
CA PRO A 153 3.28 8.90 -3.62
C PRO A 153 1.90 9.48 -3.27
N ASP A 154 1.88 10.68 -2.69
CA ASP A 154 0.67 11.43 -2.36
C ASP A 154 -0.09 11.88 -3.63
N HIS A 155 0.58 11.98 -4.78
CA HIS A 155 -0.04 12.22 -6.09
C HIS A 155 -0.59 10.91 -6.65
N ARG A 156 -1.82 10.59 -6.25
CA ARG A 156 -2.54 9.39 -6.66
C ARG A 156 -3.94 9.69 -7.15
N TRP A 157 -4.37 8.90 -8.13
CA TRP A 157 -5.69 8.98 -8.72
C TRP A 157 -6.36 7.60 -8.67
N PRO A 158 -7.38 7.43 -7.81
CA PRO A 158 -8.23 6.24 -7.86
C PRO A 158 -9.03 6.23 -9.16
N ALA A 159 -9.51 5.06 -9.57
CA ALA A 159 -10.28 4.84 -10.80
C ALA A 159 -11.34 5.91 -11.11
N THR A 160 -12.07 6.36 -10.09
CA THR A 160 -13.13 7.37 -10.20
C THR A 160 -12.65 8.73 -10.66
N ARG A 161 -11.34 9.02 -10.57
CA ARG A 161 -10.75 10.32 -10.93
C ARG A 161 -9.98 10.29 -12.24
N TRP A 162 -9.98 9.17 -12.97
CA TRP A 162 -9.18 9.02 -14.19
C TRP A 162 -9.65 9.88 -15.34
N ALA A 163 -10.96 10.00 -15.54
CA ALA A 163 -11.50 10.88 -16.59
C ALA A 163 -11.11 12.36 -16.36
N THR A 164 -11.00 12.78 -15.10
CA THR A 164 -10.51 14.13 -14.75
C THR A 164 -9.02 14.26 -14.97
N LEU A 165 -8.24 13.26 -14.58
CA LEU A 165 -6.79 13.21 -14.83
C LEU A 165 -6.47 13.22 -16.34
N ALA A 166 -7.17 12.44 -17.15
CA ALA A 166 -6.99 12.38 -18.59
C ALA A 166 -7.15 13.76 -19.25
N ARG A 167 -8.17 14.52 -18.84
CA ARG A 167 -8.38 15.89 -19.32
C ARG A 167 -7.25 16.84 -18.90
N GLN A 168 -6.70 16.68 -17.70
CA GLN A 168 -5.57 17.51 -17.22
C GLN A 168 -4.27 17.24 -17.96
N ILE A 169 -4.04 15.99 -18.38
CA ILE A 169 -2.84 15.61 -19.13
C ILE A 169 -2.97 15.99 -20.61
N GLN A 170 -4.17 15.88 -21.19
CA GLN A 170 -4.43 16.20 -22.61
C GLN A 170 -4.59 17.70 -22.89
N GLY A 171 -4.98 18.50 -21.91
CA GLY A 171 -5.19 19.95 -22.05
C GLY A 171 -3.91 20.81 -21.98
N ARG A 172 -2.74 20.20 -22.19
CA ARG A 172 -1.43 20.83 -22.11
C ARG A 172 -0.66 20.57 -23.40
#